data_AF-A0A1Y3NIW3-F1
#
_entry.id   AF-A0A1Y3NIW3-F1
#
_cell.length_a   1.000
_cell.length_b   1.000
_cell.length_c   1.000
_cell.angle_alpha   90.00
_cell.angle_beta   90.00
_cell.angle_gamma   90.00
#
_symmetry.space_group_name_H-M   'P 1'
#
loop_
_entity.id
_entity.type
_entity.pdbx_description
1 polymer ?
#
loop_
_entity_poly.entity_id
_entity_poly.type
_entity_poly.pdbx_seq_one_letter_code
_entity_poly.pdbx_strand_id
1 'polypeptide(L)'
;MASSSLSNIKSKHFKDEKEMNDFGNDYHNFLLAGIIFESDDYCQYTLRVNSTFIPDSKTDPIGDFAEIRSKADNFTDADKYINLFTPIQSAIDQAIIRVNTNDDSFSLNYHLGKLGKAESNYNSNSNNVMFESYYVIFSFYFTATVLVIHIVKEKETNIKDGLLMAGVHPINFWLSWLIIYLVYCIIISLLFALMYKFLKGFELLQAVILFFGVFFYSISNCNIAFMISGFFKKFKTASLVVSFVNIIFAVTAMVYDVVGDSLRKILVFIFPPFSITGLLIELYDSLKGKNNLNFFNSGIGINMLGLCVTTILYFVLAIYVDNITSGNKYIFTFNRKLKDSPDVEAETYFQQDIEEDFHEKNNEKSVVDISGVYKIFKKKTGSKMTSAAENNIESFNDKNEFFAVNNVSFKVYQNEIFGIL
;
A
#
# COMPACT_ATOMS: atom_id res chain seq x y z
N MET A 1 -27.16 46.46 24.32
CA MET A 1 -26.08 47.47 24.33
C MET A 1 -25.78 48.09 22.95
N ALA A 2 -26.51 47.76 21.87
CA ALA A 2 -26.19 48.24 20.51
C ALA A 2 -27.01 49.46 20.01
N SER A 3 -27.97 49.97 20.79
CA SER A 3 -28.86 51.06 20.34
C SER A 3 -28.28 52.46 20.50
N SER A 4 -27.13 52.63 21.17
CA SER A 4 -26.55 53.95 21.47
C SER A 4 -25.37 54.37 20.57
N SER A 5 -24.91 53.51 19.64
CA SER A 5 -23.74 53.83 18.78
C SER A 5 -24.07 54.14 17.32
N LEU A 6 -25.32 53.99 16.87
CA LEU A 6 -25.72 54.29 15.48
C LEU A 6 -26.01 55.78 15.21
N SER A 7 -26.00 56.65 16.23
CA SER A 7 -26.36 58.07 16.10
C SER A 7 -25.34 58.97 15.37
N ASN A 8 -24.18 58.44 14.98
CA ASN A 8 -23.10 59.21 14.34
C ASN A 8 -22.75 58.75 12.90
N ILE A 9 -23.56 57.91 12.27
CA ILE A 9 -23.31 57.49 10.87
C ILE A 9 -23.71 58.63 9.94
N LYS A 10 -22.75 59.18 9.18
CA LYS A 10 -22.99 60.23 8.19
C LYS A 10 -22.83 59.67 6.78
N SER A 11 -23.80 59.91 5.91
CA SER A 11 -23.69 59.61 4.49
C SER A 11 -22.77 60.62 3.81
N LYS A 12 -21.82 60.15 2.99
CA LYS A 12 -20.97 60.99 2.15
C LYS A 12 -21.05 60.48 0.72
N HIS A 13 -21.32 61.39 -0.22
CA HIS A 13 -21.36 61.08 -1.64
C HIS A 13 -19.94 61.20 -2.22
N PHE A 14 -19.56 60.22 -3.05
CA PHE A 14 -18.30 60.20 -3.80
C PHE A 14 -18.61 60.26 -5.29
N LYS A 15 -17.77 60.90 -6.11
CA LYS A 15 -18.02 60.99 -7.55
C LYS A 15 -17.55 59.73 -8.27
N ASP A 16 -16.42 59.18 -7.82
CA ASP A 16 -15.80 58.00 -8.39
C ASP A 16 -15.49 56.94 -7.33
N GLU A 17 -15.44 55.67 -7.76
CA GLU A 17 -15.06 54.55 -6.90
C GLU A 17 -13.65 54.71 -6.30
N LYS A 18 -12.74 55.34 -7.06
CA LYS A 18 -11.36 55.60 -6.60
C LYS A 18 -11.32 56.55 -5.41
N GLU A 19 -12.11 57.62 -5.42
CA GLU A 19 -12.21 58.56 -4.30
C GLU A 19 -12.74 57.87 -3.02
N MET A 20 -13.67 56.93 -3.19
CA MET A 20 -14.21 56.14 -2.07
C MET A 20 -13.14 55.21 -1.49
N ASN A 21 -12.35 54.55 -2.35
CA ASN A 21 -11.27 53.67 -1.91
C ASN A 21 -10.15 54.44 -1.21
N ASP A 22 -9.75 55.59 -1.75
CA ASP A 22 -8.73 56.46 -1.15
C ASP A 22 -9.18 56.95 0.23
N PHE A 23 -10.45 57.36 0.36
CA PHE A 23 -11.02 57.75 1.65
C PHE A 23 -11.06 56.61 2.68
N GLY A 24 -11.30 55.38 2.23
CA GLY A 24 -11.31 54.19 3.08
C GLY A 24 -9.91 53.72 3.51
N ASN A 25 -8.87 54.05 2.74
CA ASN A 25 -7.48 53.70 3.02
C ASN A 25 -6.79 54.68 4.00
N ASP A 26 -7.37 55.85 4.23
CA ASP A 26 -6.89 56.81 5.21
C ASP A 26 -7.14 56.30 6.65
N TYR A 27 -6.07 56.08 7.42
CA TYR A 27 -6.14 55.60 8.81
C TYR A 27 -6.96 56.48 9.77
N HIS A 28 -7.23 57.73 9.41
CA HIS A 28 -8.05 58.66 10.19
C HIS A 28 -9.55 58.55 9.92
N ASN A 29 -9.93 57.82 8.87
CA ASN A 29 -11.31 57.66 8.44
C ASN A 29 -11.78 56.23 8.67
N PHE A 30 -13.00 56.09 9.20
CA PHE A 30 -13.63 54.77 9.35
C PHE A 30 -14.76 54.65 8.33
N LEU A 31 -14.49 53.96 7.22
CA LEU A 31 -15.51 53.62 6.23
C LEU A 31 -16.25 52.36 6.71
N LEU A 32 -17.53 52.52 7.07
CA LEU A 32 -18.37 51.41 7.51
C LEU A 32 -18.77 50.50 6.34
N ALA A 33 -19.30 51.09 5.28
CA ALA A 33 -19.67 50.43 4.04
C ALA A 33 -19.69 51.43 2.88
N GLY A 34 -19.36 50.97 1.67
CA GLY A 34 -19.48 51.69 0.41
C GLY A 34 -20.60 51.08 -0.44
N ILE A 35 -21.44 51.93 -1.03
CA ILE A 35 -22.54 51.50 -1.90
C ILE A 35 -22.23 52.00 -3.29
N ILE A 36 -22.11 51.08 -4.25
CA ILE A 36 -21.85 51.40 -5.65
C ILE A 36 -23.11 51.03 -6.43
N PHE A 37 -23.78 52.00 -7.03
CA PHE A 37 -24.89 51.75 -7.94
C PHE A 37 -24.33 51.58 -9.37
N GLU A 38 -24.67 50.47 -10.02
CA GLU A 38 -24.17 50.12 -11.35
C GLU A 38 -25.18 50.47 -12.45
N SER A 39 -26.47 50.55 -12.10
CA SER A 39 -27.57 50.88 -13.00
C SER A 39 -28.20 52.23 -12.65
N ASP A 40 -28.63 52.98 -13.66
CA ASP A 40 -29.41 54.23 -13.48
C ASP A 40 -30.76 53.99 -12.77
N ASP A 41 -31.30 52.78 -12.88
CA ASP A 41 -32.55 52.36 -12.22
C ASP A 41 -32.38 52.03 -10.72
N TYR A 42 -31.18 52.24 -10.16
CA TYR A 42 -30.78 51.93 -8.77
C TYR A 42 -31.00 50.48 -8.29
N CYS A 43 -31.47 49.59 -9.15
CA CYS A 43 -31.80 48.20 -8.80
C CYS A 43 -30.58 47.28 -8.74
N GLN A 44 -29.50 47.60 -9.46
CA GLN A 44 -28.24 46.88 -9.39
C GLN A 44 -27.24 47.68 -8.56
N TYR A 45 -26.87 47.15 -7.39
CA TYR A 45 -25.89 47.76 -6.50
C TYR A 45 -24.92 46.72 -5.94
N THR A 46 -23.69 47.19 -5.69
CA THR A 46 -22.62 46.43 -5.06
C THR A 46 -22.32 47.05 -3.70
N LEU A 47 -22.49 46.27 -2.62
CA LEU A 47 -22.20 46.67 -1.26
C LEU A 47 -20.79 46.22 -0.86
N ARG A 48 -19.89 47.19 -0.66
CA ARG A 48 -18.53 46.95 -0.17
C ARG A 48 -18.45 47.18 1.32
N VAL A 49 -17.90 46.20 2.03
CA VAL A 49 -17.69 46.26 3.48
C VAL A 49 -16.30 45.70 3.77
N ASN A 50 -15.71 46.11 4.89
CA ASN A 50 -14.44 45.58 5.34
C ASN A 50 -14.49 44.04 5.47
N SER A 51 -13.45 43.37 4.96
CA SER A 51 -13.30 41.91 4.91
C SER A 51 -13.33 41.22 6.28
N THR A 52 -13.20 41.97 7.38
CA THR A 52 -13.34 41.42 8.74
C THR A 52 -14.81 41.08 9.06
N PHE A 53 -15.77 41.81 8.47
CA PHE A 53 -17.20 41.68 8.77
C PHE A 53 -17.97 40.84 7.75
N ILE A 54 -17.31 40.33 6.71
CA ILE A 54 -17.91 39.54 5.63
C ILE A 54 -16.98 38.37 5.31
N PRO A 55 -17.49 37.16 5.03
CA PRO A 55 -16.64 36.05 4.59
C PRO A 55 -16.01 36.32 3.21
N ASP A 56 -14.83 35.77 2.98
CA ASP A 56 -14.08 36.04 1.76
C ASP A 56 -14.81 35.47 0.52
N SER A 57 -15.13 36.35 -0.43
CA SER A 57 -15.72 36.01 -1.74
C SER A 57 -14.91 35.02 -2.57
N LYS A 58 -13.61 34.83 -2.29
CA LYS A 58 -12.75 33.87 -2.99
C LYS A 58 -12.84 32.46 -2.44
N THR A 59 -13.45 32.28 -1.26
CA THR A 59 -13.64 30.94 -0.69
C THR A 59 -14.79 30.24 -1.38
N ASP A 60 -14.72 28.91 -1.43
CA ASP A 60 -15.81 28.13 -2.02
C ASP A 60 -17.12 28.43 -1.28
N PRO A 61 -18.21 28.73 -2.01
CA PRO A 61 -19.48 29.15 -1.41
C PRO A 61 -20.12 28.05 -0.55
N ILE A 62 -19.72 26.80 -0.79
CA ILE A 62 -20.17 25.62 -0.06
C ILE A 62 -18.91 24.94 0.49
N GLY A 63 -18.64 25.13 1.78
CA GLY A 63 -17.56 24.41 2.46
C GLY A 63 -17.98 22.99 2.88
N ASP A 64 -17.11 22.32 3.64
CA ASP A 64 -17.36 20.96 4.12
C ASP A 64 -18.64 20.91 4.97
N PHE A 65 -19.64 20.19 4.45
CA PHE A 65 -20.98 20.12 5.05
C PHE A 65 -20.94 19.64 6.50
N ALA A 66 -20.07 18.67 6.81
CA ALA A 66 -19.99 18.11 8.15
C ALA A 66 -19.33 19.09 9.14
N GLU A 67 -18.29 19.79 8.70
CA GLU A 67 -17.57 20.78 9.50
C GLU A 67 -18.41 22.03 9.76
N ILE A 68 -19.07 22.56 8.73
CA ILE A 68 -19.95 23.73 8.86
C ILE A 68 -21.11 23.41 9.81
N ARG A 69 -21.70 22.21 9.70
CA ARG A 69 -22.81 21.81 10.58
C ARG A 69 -22.40 21.62 12.03
N SER A 70 -21.19 21.16 12.31
CA SER A 70 -20.70 21.07 13.68
C SER A 70 -20.42 22.43 14.29
N LYS A 71 -19.90 23.36 13.49
CA LYS A 71 -19.67 24.74 13.89
C LYS A 71 -20.96 25.57 13.92
N ALA A 72 -22.07 25.07 13.38
CA ALA A 72 -23.32 25.82 13.28
C ALA A 72 -23.98 26.19 14.62
N ASP A 73 -23.67 25.46 15.70
CA ASP A 73 -24.10 25.84 17.06
C ASP A 73 -23.30 27.04 17.60
N ASN A 74 -22.11 27.27 17.04
CA ASN A 74 -21.26 28.41 17.31
C ASN A 74 -21.41 29.47 16.19
N PHE A 75 -20.54 30.47 16.22
CA PHE A 75 -20.46 31.50 15.19
C PHE A 75 -19.85 30.93 13.90
N THR A 76 -20.62 30.96 12.81
CA THR A 76 -20.19 30.54 11.47
C THR A 76 -19.77 31.73 10.62
N ASP A 77 -19.05 31.47 9.53
CA ASP A 77 -18.69 32.52 8.58
C ASP A 77 -19.91 33.18 7.94
N ALA A 78 -21.01 32.44 7.76
CA ALA A 78 -22.28 32.99 7.31
C ALA A 78 -22.91 33.96 8.33
N ASP A 79 -22.69 33.74 9.63
CA ASP A 79 -23.21 34.64 10.69
C ASP A 79 -22.55 36.03 10.66
N LYS A 80 -21.38 36.17 10.02
CA LYS A 80 -20.75 37.47 9.80
C LYS A 80 -21.66 38.43 9.01
N TYR A 81 -22.41 37.91 8.03
CA TYR A 81 -23.36 38.70 7.26
C TYR A 81 -24.48 39.30 8.10
N ILE A 82 -24.89 38.64 9.18
CA ILE A 82 -26.03 39.06 10.01
C ILE A 82 -25.72 40.38 10.75
N ASN A 83 -24.46 40.60 11.12
CA ASN A 83 -24.08 41.72 11.98
C ASN A 83 -24.06 43.08 11.28
N LEU A 84 -23.54 43.15 10.05
CA LEU A 84 -23.30 44.42 9.37
C LEU A 84 -23.88 44.48 7.95
N PHE A 85 -23.65 43.43 7.14
CA PHE A 85 -24.08 43.42 5.75
C PHE A 85 -25.62 43.39 5.62
N THR A 86 -26.28 42.47 6.31
CA THR A 86 -27.74 42.26 6.17
C THR A 86 -28.56 43.48 6.63
N PRO A 87 -28.25 44.15 7.76
CA PRO A 87 -28.94 45.37 8.14
C PRO A 87 -28.78 46.50 7.10
N ILE A 88 -27.58 46.69 6.56
CA ILE A 88 -27.34 47.72 5.53
C ILE A 88 -28.09 47.36 4.24
N GLN A 89 -28.04 46.11 3.82
CA GLN A 89 -28.78 45.61 2.65
C GLN A 89 -30.29 45.86 2.80
N SER A 90 -30.88 45.53 3.95
CA SER A 90 -32.31 45.75 4.21
C SER A 90 -32.69 47.23 4.20
N ALA A 91 -31.82 48.12 4.68
CA ALA A 91 -32.05 49.56 4.67
C ALA A 91 -31.98 50.15 3.26
N ILE A 92 -31.05 49.65 2.43
CA ILE A 92 -30.93 50.01 1.01
C ILE A 92 -32.18 49.54 0.25
N ASP A 93 -32.57 48.27 0.42
CA ASP A 93 -33.73 47.71 -0.27
C ASP A 93 -35.02 48.45 0.14
N GLN A 94 -35.19 48.76 1.43
CA GLN A 94 -36.29 49.58 1.90
C GLN A 94 -36.28 50.99 1.27
N ALA A 95 -35.12 51.62 1.13
CA ALA A 95 -35.01 52.94 0.50
C ALA A 95 -35.33 52.89 -1.00
N ILE A 96 -34.83 51.89 -1.72
CA ILE A 96 -35.13 51.68 -3.15
C ILE A 96 -36.63 51.45 -3.34
N ILE A 97 -37.25 50.61 -2.52
CA ILE A 97 -38.69 50.36 -2.59
C ILE A 97 -39.48 51.65 -2.40
N ARG A 98 -39.17 52.45 -1.38
CA ARG A 98 -39.84 53.74 -1.13
C ARG A 98 -39.75 54.70 -2.30
N VAL A 99 -38.57 54.81 -2.91
CA VAL A 99 -38.34 55.68 -4.08
C VAL A 99 -39.13 55.18 -5.27
N ASN A 100 -39.16 53.87 -5.51
CA ASN A 100 -39.85 53.29 -6.66
C ASN A 100 -41.38 53.28 -6.49
N THR A 101 -41.90 53.16 -5.26
CA THR A 101 -43.35 53.14 -4.99
C THR A 101 -43.95 54.52 -4.66
N ASN A 102 -43.12 55.55 -4.48
CA ASN A 102 -43.52 56.87 -3.96
C ASN A 102 -44.31 56.78 -2.63
N ASP A 103 -44.01 55.79 -1.80
CA ASP A 103 -44.67 55.58 -0.50
C ASP A 103 -43.65 55.63 0.63
N ASP A 104 -43.56 56.79 1.29
CA ASP A 104 -42.65 57.03 2.43
C ASP A 104 -43.02 56.24 3.69
N SER A 105 -44.25 55.70 3.75
CA SER A 105 -44.73 54.98 4.94
C SER A 105 -44.26 53.52 5.00
N PHE A 106 -43.77 52.98 3.88
CA PHE A 106 -43.34 51.59 3.80
C PHE A 106 -42.19 51.28 4.76
N SER A 107 -42.34 50.27 5.62
CA SER A 107 -41.28 49.78 6.50
C SER A 107 -41.05 48.29 6.29
N LEU A 108 -39.78 47.90 6.12
CA LEU A 108 -39.40 46.52 5.91
C LEU A 108 -39.08 45.87 7.27
N ASN A 109 -39.97 45.01 7.75
CA ASN A 109 -39.72 44.20 8.93
C ASN A 109 -39.12 42.86 8.50
N TYR A 110 -37.87 42.60 8.87
CA TYR A 110 -37.19 41.34 8.58
C TYR A 110 -36.82 40.60 9.87
N HIS A 111 -36.92 39.28 9.82
CA HIS A 111 -36.48 38.41 10.90
C HIS A 111 -35.44 37.43 10.34
N LEU A 112 -34.25 37.47 10.91
CA LEU A 112 -33.18 36.53 10.56
C LEU A 112 -33.18 35.38 11.56
N GLY A 113 -33.17 34.17 11.03
CA GLY A 113 -33.12 32.95 11.82
C GLY A 113 -32.34 31.87 11.07
N LYS A 114 -31.74 30.97 11.85
CA LYS A 114 -31.13 29.75 11.32
C LYS A 114 -32.23 28.69 11.19
N LEU A 115 -32.22 27.96 10.08
CA LEU A 115 -33.07 26.77 9.96
C LEU A 115 -32.64 25.71 10.97
N GLY A 116 -33.61 24.97 11.51
CA GLY A 116 -33.34 23.86 12.43
C GLY A 116 -32.48 22.79 11.76
N LYS A 117 -31.57 22.19 12.52
CA LYS A 117 -30.67 21.13 12.05
C LYS A 117 -30.88 19.85 12.84
N ALA A 118 -30.60 18.72 12.19
CA ALA A 118 -30.40 17.44 12.88
C ALA A 118 -29.02 17.43 13.57
N GLU A 119 -28.88 16.65 14.64
CA GLU A 119 -27.61 16.48 15.35
C GLU A 119 -26.51 15.96 14.40
N SER A 120 -25.34 16.59 14.43
CA SER A 120 -24.17 16.17 13.65
C SER A 120 -22.96 16.07 14.56
N ASN A 121 -22.48 14.83 14.77
CA ASN A 121 -21.24 14.58 15.50
C ASN A 121 -20.04 14.68 14.55
N TYR A 122 -19.53 15.88 14.34
CA TYR A 122 -18.23 16.05 13.67
C TYR A 122 -17.13 15.97 14.72
N ASN A 123 -16.41 14.85 14.73
CA ASN A 123 -15.25 14.73 15.59
C ASN A 123 -14.06 15.40 14.89
N SER A 124 -13.77 16.64 15.29
CA SER A 124 -12.60 17.43 14.86
C SER A 124 -11.27 16.78 15.25
N ASN A 125 -11.27 15.66 15.97
CA ASN A 125 -10.08 14.83 16.22
C ASN A 125 -9.61 14.10 14.95
N SER A 126 -9.50 14.83 13.84
CA SER A 126 -8.77 14.44 12.64
C SER A 126 -7.27 14.52 12.91
N ASN A 127 -6.79 13.74 13.89
CA ASN A 127 -5.39 13.39 13.93
C ASN A 127 -5.03 12.85 12.55
N ASN A 128 -4.03 13.46 11.92
CA ASN A 128 -3.79 13.41 10.48
C ASN A 128 -3.89 11.98 9.95
N VAL A 129 -4.82 11.73 9.02
CA VAL A 129 -5.00 10.41 8.35
C VAL A 129 -3.68 9.89 7.77
N MET A 130 -2.78 10.81 7.42
CA MET A 130 -1.40 10.54 7.05
C MET A 130 -0.61 9.82 8.15
N PHE A 131 -0.68 10.28 9.40
CA PHE A 131 -0.02 9.61 10.53
C PHE A 131 -0.55 8.19 10.73
N GLU A 132 -1.84 7.98 10.54
CA GLU A 132 -2.47 6.66 10.61
C GLU A 132 -2.00 5.72 9.50
N SER A 133 -1.85 6.26 8.29
CA SER A 133 -1.25 5.55 7.17
C SER A 133 0.19 5.14 7.47
N TYR A 134 0.97 6.01 8.12
CA TYR A 134 2.32 5.66 8.57
C TYR A 134 2.32 4.56 9.63
N TYR A 135 1.40 4.58 10.60
CA TYR A 135 1.31 3.52 11.60
C TYR A 135 1.07 2.15 10.96
N VAL A 136 0.20 2.07 9.95
CA VAL A 136 -0.02 0.83 9.20
C VAL A 136 1.27 0.41 8.49
N ILE A 137 1.92 1.31 7.75
CA ILE A 137 3.16 1.01 7.02
C ILE A 137 4.28 0.53 7.97
N PHE A 138 4.49 1.23 9.08
CA PHE A 138 5.50 0.88 10.08
C PHE A 138 5.21 -0.42 10.81
N SER A 139 3.94 -0.80 11.00
CA SER A 139 3.60 -2.09 11.61
C SER A 139 4.14 -3.26 10.78
N PHE A 140 4.03 -3.17 9.46
CA PHE A 140 4.50 -4.21 8.54
C PHE A 140 6.00 -4.16 8.25
N TYR A 141 6.69 -3.08 8.63
CA TYR A 141 8.16 -2.96 8.55
C TYR A 141 8.85 -4.08 9.33
N PHE A 142 8.40 -4.29 10.57
CA PHE A 142 8.99 -5.29 11.46
C PHE A 142 8.78 -6.70 10.90
N THR A 143 7.56 -6.99 10.45
CA THR A 143 7.21 -8.26 9.80
C THR A 143 8.12 -8.56 8.61
N ALA A 144 8.29 -7.61 7.68
CA ALA A 144 9.12 -7.82 6.50
C ALA A 144 10.59 -8.08 6.86
N THR A 145 11.10 -7.37 7.87
CA THR A 145 12.49 -7.53 8.31
C THR A 145 12.73 -8.91 8.92
N VAL A 146 11.83 -9.36 9.80
CA VAL A 146 11.88 -10.70 10.42
C VAL A 146 11.79 -11.79 9.36
N LEU A 147 10.89 -11.65 8.38
CA LEU A 147 10.76 -12.58 7.25
C LEU A 147 12.10 -12.77 6.53
N VAL A 148 12.76 -11.68 6.12
CA VAL A 148 14.04 -11.79 5.40
C VAL A 148 15.14 -12.38 6.27
N ILE A 149 15.21 -12.01 7.56
CA ILE A 149 16.19 -12.58 8.48
C ILE A 149 16.05 -14.10 8.53
N HIS A 150 14.83 -14.62 8.68
CA HIS A 150 14.62 -16.07 8.77
C HIS A 150 14.98 -16.80 7.48
N ILE A 151 14.54 -16.29 6.33
CA ILE A 151 14.83 -16.91 5.03
C ILE A 151 16.34 -16.92 4.76
N VAL A 152 17.01 -15.79 4.97
CA VAL A 152 18.45 -15.69 4.71
C VAL A 152 19.24 -16.49 5.76
N LYS A 153 18.77 -16.60 6.99
CA LYS A 153 19.38 -17.45 8.02
C LYS A 153 19.28 -18.93 7.66
N GLU A 154 18.16 -19.39 7.11
CA GLU A 154 18.03 -20.76 6.59
C GLU A 154 18.96 -21.01 5.39
N LYS A 155 19.13 -20.01 4.52
CA LYS A 155 20.10 -20.07 3.43
C LYS A 155 21.54 -20.12 3.96
N GLU A 156 21.88 -19.32 4.97
CA GLU A 156 23.23 -19.26 5.54
C GLU A 156 23.63 -20.55 6.27
N THR A 157 22.65 -21.22 6.88
CA THR A 157 22.83 -22.50 7.59
C THR A 157 22.68 -23.72 6.68
N ASN A 158 22.42 -23.52 5.39
CA ASN A 158 22.18 -24.58 4.39
C ASN A 158 21.08 -25.58 4.80
N ILE A 159 20.13 -25.17 5.65
CA ILE A 159 19.02 -26.03 6.09
C ILE A 159 18.19 -26.46 4.87
N LYS A 160 18.00 -25.55 3.91
CA LYS A 160 17.33 -25.84 2.64
C LYS A 160 18.01 -26.97 1.87
N ASP A 161 19.34 -26.98 1.80
CA ASP A 161 20.09 -28.02 1.08
C ASP A 161 20.03 -29.36 1.82
N GLY A 162 20.02 -29.35 3.16
CA GLY A 162 19.78 -30.54 3.98
C GLY A 162 18.40 -31.16 3.74
N LEU A 163 17.34 -30.34 3.65
CA LEU A 163 15.98 -30.79 3.33
C LEU A 163 15.88 -31.36 1.91
N LEU A 164 16.60 -30.77 0.95
CA LEU A 164 16.67 -31.29 -0.42
C LEU A 164 17.40 -32.65 -0.48
N MET A 165 18.47 -32.82 0.30
CA MET A 165 19.17 -34.11 0.43
C MET A 165 18.29 -35.18 1.08
N ALA A 166 17.39 -34.79 2.00
CA ALA A 166 16.40 -35.68 2.61
C ALA A 166 15.23 -36.04 1.67
N GLY A 167 15.22 -35.56 0.42
CA GLY A 167 14.23 -35.93 -0.61
C GLY A 167 13.00 -35.02 -0.67
N VAL A 168 12.98 -33.88 0.03
CA VAL A 168 11.85 -32.93 -0.04
C VAL A 168 11.88 -32.17 -1.36
N HIS A 169 10.73 -32.08 -2.04
CA HIS A 169 10.64 -31.30 -3.28
C HIS A 169 10.79 -29.79 -3.00
N PRO A 170 11.61 -29.04 -3.77
CA PRO A 170 11.87 -27.60 -3.54
C PRO A 170 10.62 -26.72 -3.52
N ILE A 171 9.56 -27.13 -4.23
CA ILE A 171 8.28 -26.40 -4.26
C ILE A 171 7.60 -26.39 -2.87
N ASN A 172 7.72 -27.48 -2.11
CA ASN A 172 7.05 -27.62 -0.82
C ASN A 172 7.65 -26.68 0.21
N PHE A 173 8.95 -26.42 0.12
CA PHE A 173 9.64 -25.44 0.95
C PHE A 173 9.09 -24.02 0.73
N TRP A 174 8.95 -23.61 -0.53
CA TRP A 174 8.37 -22.31 -0.88
C TRP A 174 6.91 -22.17 -0.46
N LEU A 175 6.13 -23.23 -0.69
CA LEU A 175 4.71 -23.26 -0.37
C LEU A 175 4.48 -23.20 1.14
N SER A 176 5.31 -23.88 1.95
CA SER A 176 5.27 -23.80 3.41
C SER A 176 5.46 -22.38 3.91
N TRP A 177 6.49 -21.69 3.42
CA TRP A 177 6.73 -20.29 3.77
C TRP A 177 5.56 -19.39 3.37
N LEU A 178 5.04 -19.55 2.15
CA LEU A 178 3.91 -18.77 1.65
C LEU A 178 2.65 -18.96 2.52
N ILE A 179 2.31 -20.20 2.90
CA ILE A 179 1.14 -20.48 3.76
C ILE A 179 1.29 -19.81 5.13
N ILE A 180 2.45 -19.96 5.79
CA ILE A 180 2.68 -19.38 7.11
C ILE A 180 2.49 -17.86 7.07
N TYR A 181 3.04 -17.20 6.04
CA TYR A 181 2.90 -15.76 5.89
C TYR A 181 1.49 -15.34 5.49
N LEU A 182 0.77 -16.11 4.68
CA LEU A 182 -0.63 -15.81 4.37
C LEU A 182 -1.49 -15.82 5.63
N VAL A 183 -1.36 -16.84 6.48
CA VAL A 183 -2.09 -16.93 7.75
C VAL A 183 -1.76 -15.73 8.64
N TYR A 184 -0.47 -15.38 8.74
CA TYR A 184 -0.03 -14.21 9.50
C TYR A 184 -0.62 -12.89 8.95
N CYS A 185 -0.63 -12.70 7.63
CA CYS A 185 -1.22 -11.53 6.98
C CYS A 185 -2.72 -11.42 7.25
N ILE A 186 -3.46 -12.55 7.23
CA ILE A 186 -4.90 -12.58 7.55
C ILE A 186 -5.14 -12.13 8.99
N ILE A 187 -4.38 -12.65 9.95
CA ILE A 187 -4.56 -12.33 11.37
C ILE A 187 -4.32 -10.84 11.63
N ILE A 188 -3.23 -10.28 11.09
CA ILE A 188 -2.90 -8.87 11.31
C ILE A 188 -3.88 -7.94 10.60
N SER A 189 -4.25 -8.24 9.35
CA SER A 189 -5.25 -7.44 8.63
C SER A 189 -6.61 -7.45 9.33
N LEU A 190 -7.03 -8.58 9.89
CA LEU A 190 -8.25 -8.68 10.70
C LEU A 190 -8.15 -7.83 11.96
N LEU A 191 -7.01 -7.86 12.66
CA LEU A 191 -6.78 -7.07 13.86
C LEU A 191 -6.85 -5.57 13.56
N PHE A 192 -6.22 -5.11 12.48
CA PHE A 192 -6.35 -3.74 12.02
C PHE A 192 -7.80 -3.37 11.68
N ALA A 193 -8.51 -4.20 10.92
CA ALA A 193 -9.91 -3.94 10.57
C ALA A 193 -10.81 -3.80 11.81
N LEU A 194 -10.63 -4.65 12.82
CA LEU A 194 -11.34 -4.57 14.10
C LEU A 194 -10.93 -3.31 14.87
N MET A 195 -9.64 -3.00 14.93
CA MET A 195 -9.12 -1.81 15.61
C MET A 195 -9.75 -0.54 15.04
N TYR A 196 -9.74 -0.37 13.71
CA TYR A 196 -10.35 0.79 13.05
C TYR A 196 -11.88 0.82 13.22
N LYS A 197 -12.56 -0.33 13.18
CA LYS A 197 -14.01 -0.40 13.46
C LYS A 197 -14.36 0.12 14.86
N PHE A 198 -13.66 -0.34 15.89
CA PHE A 198 -13.97 0.01 17.28
C PHE A 198 -13.47 1.41 17.69
N LEU A 199 -12.28 1.82 17.23
CA LEU A 199 -11.67 3.09 17.65
C LEU A 199 -12.11 4.27 16.79
N LYS A 200 -12.49 4.05 15.53
CA LYS A 200 -12.77 5.12 14.56
C LYS A 200 -14.21 5.14 14.06
N GLY A 201 -15.03 4.17 14.47
CA GLY A 201 -16.44 4.11 14.07
C GLY A 201 -16.65 3.80 12.60
N PHE A 202 -15.70 3.11 11.95
CA PHE A 202 -15.86 2.67 10.55
C PHE A 202 -17.13 1.83 10.43
N GLU A 203 -17.93 2.10 9.40
CA GLU A 203 -19.06 1.23 9.06
C GLU A 203 -18.54 -0.16 8.66
N LEU A 204 -19.40 -1.18 8.77
CA LEU A 204 -19.01 -2.56 8.46
C LEU A 204 -18.40 -2.68 7.05
N LEU A 205 -18.98 -1.99 6.07
CA LEU A 205 -18.50 -2.00 4.69
C LEU A 205 -17.09 -1.38 4.57
N GLN A 206 -16.87 -0.24 5.21
CA GLN A 206 -15.56 0.44 5.21
C GLN A 206 -14.49 -0.41 5.90
N ALA A 207 -14.84 -1.08 7.00
CA ALA A 207 -13.93 -1.99 7.71
C ALA A 207 -13.58 -3.22 6.86
N VAL A 208 -14.51 -3.75 6.06
CA VAL A 208 -14.25 -4.86 5.13
C VAL A 208 -13.34 -4.41 3.98
N ILE A 209 -13.56 -3.21 3.42
CA ILE A 209 -12.68 -2.65 2.39
C ILE A 209 -11.26 -2.46 2.96
N LEU A 210 -11.14 -1.92 4.17
CA LEU A 210 -9.86 -1.77 4.86
C LEU A 210 -9.18 -3.12 5.08
N PHE A 211 -9.92 -4.15 5.49
CA PHE A 211 -9.39 -5.50 5.68
C PHE A 211 -8.70 -6.01 4.41
N PHE A 212 -9.39 -5.95 3.26
CA PHE A 212 -8.81 -6.37 1.98
C PHE A 212 -7.63 -5.49 1.56
N GLY A 213 -7.71 -4.18 1.77
CA GLY A 213 -6.61 -3.26 1.47
C GLY A 213 -5.34 -3.58 2.26
N VAL A 214 -5.46 -3.73 3.58
CA VAL A 214 -4.34 -4.10 4.45
C VAL A 214 -3.84 -5.51 4.14
N PHE A 215 -4.73 -6.45 3.83
CA PHE A 215 -4.37 -7.82 3.45
C PHE A 215 -3.51 -7.86 2.16
N PHE A 216 -3.95 -7.22 1.07
CA PHE A 216 -3.16 -7.16 -0.16
C PHE A 216 -1.85 -6.40 0.04
N TYR A 217 -1.87 -5.29 0.80
CA TYR A 217 -0.64 -4.58 1.17
C TYR A 217 0.35 -5.48 1.91
N SER A 218 -0.12 -6.28 2.86
CA SER A 218 0.70 -7.21 3.63
C SER A 218 1.36 -8.26 2.73
N ILE A 219 0.60 -8.87 1.82
CA ILE A 219 1.11 -9.86 0.86
C ILE A 219 2.14 -9.20 -0.07
N SER A 220 1.85 -8.00 -0.59
CA SER A 220 2.81 -7.28 -1.44
C SER A 220 4.11 -7.00 -0.70
N ASN A 221 4.04 -6.61 0.57
CA ASN A 221 5.22 -6.35 1.39
C ASN A 221 6.02 -7.64 1.66
N CYS A 222 5.35 -8.76 1.92
CA CYS A 222 5.98 -10.08 2.00
C CYS A 222 6.69 -10.45 0.69
N ASN A 223 6.06 -10.23 -0.47
CA ASN A 223 6.66 -10.53 -1.77
C ASN A 223 7.91 -9.70 -2.05
N ILE A 224 7.93 -8.42 -1.65
CA ILE A 224 9.12 -7.58 -1.75
C ILE A 224 10.24 -8.12 -0.84
N ALA A 225 9.89 -8.49 0.38
CA ALA A 225 10.83 -9.07 1.33
C ALA A 225 11.43 -10.40 0.79
N PHE A 226 10.59 -11.26 0.19
CA PHE A 226 11.04 -12.47 -0.52
C PHE A 226 11.99 -12.15 -1.67
N MET A 227 11.65 -11.18 -2.52
CA MET A 227 12.50 -10.74 -3.63
C MET A 227 13.88 -10.30 -3.12
N ILE A 228 13.93 -9.46 -2.07
CA ILE A 228 15.20 -8.97 -1.50
C ILE A 228 16.01 -10.11 -0.90
N SER A 229 15.35 -11.06 -0.22
CA SER A 229 16.00 -12.23 0.37
C SER A 229 16.74 -13.10 -0.66
N GLY A 230 16.36 -13.01 -1.94
CA GLY A 230 17.01 -13.69 -3.06
C GLY A 230 18.49 -13.31 -3.19
N PHE A 231 18.81 -12.02 -3.09
CA PHE A 231 20.13 -11.47 -3.42
C PHE A 231 21.20 -11.67 -2.34
N PHE A 232 20.81 -11.98 -1.10
CA PHE A 232 21.73 -12.01 0.03
C PHE A 232 22.00 -13.43 0.54
N LYS A 233 23.27 -13.68 0.90
CA LYS A 233 23.73 -14.94 1.52
C LYS A 233 23.90 -14.85 3.03
N LYS A 234 24.07 -13.64 3.59
CA LYS A 234 24.27 -13.40 5.02
C LYS A 234 23.09 -12.64 5.62
N PHE A 235 22.55 -13.10 6.75
CA PHE A 235 21.32 -12.51 7.31
C PHE A 235 21.53 -11.06 7.82
N LYS A 236 22.71 -10.76 8.39
CA LYS A 236 23.01 -9.41 8.94
C LYS A 236 22.94 -8.32 7.87
N THR A 237 23.53 -8.57 6.71
CA THR A 237 23.52 -7.61 5.60
C THR A 237 22.14 -7.49 4.98
N ALA A 238 21.41 -8.60 4.85
CA ALA A 238 20.06 -8.61 4.31
C ALA A 238 19.10 -7.78 5.17
N SER A 239 19.16 -7.96 6.50
CA SER A 239 18.33 -7.22 7.45
C SER A 239 18.51 -5.70 7.33
N LEU A 240 19.75 -5.24 7.17
CA LEU A 240 20.03 -3.81 7.02
C LEU A 240 19.47 -3.26 5.71
N VAL A 241 19.65 -3.98 4.60
CA VAL A 241 19.16 -3.52 3.30
C VAL A 241 17.63 -3.48 3.26
N VAL A 242 16.95 -4.51 3.78
CA VAL A 242 15.47 -4.52 3.87
C VAL A 242 14.97 -3.37 4.73
N SER A 243 15.66 -3.10 5.84
CA SER A 243 15.36 -1.96 6.71
C SER A 243 15.43 -0.64 5.95
N PHE A 244 16.51 -0.41 5.18
CA PHE A 244 16.64 0.78 4.34
C PHE A 244 15.55 0.87 3.26
N VAL A 245 15.23 -0.23 2.57
CA VAL A 245 14.17 -0.25 1.56
C VAL A 245 12.82 0.11 2.16
N ASN A 246 12.50 -0.43 3.33
CA ASN A 246 11.24 -0.12 4.01
C ASN A 246 11.18 1.34 4.51
N ILE A 247 12.31 1.93 4.92
CA ILE A 247 12.37 3.39 5.23
C ILE A 247 12.08 4.21 3.97
N ILE A 248 12.68 3.86 2.83
CA ILE A 248 12.44 4.56 1.55
C ILE A 248 10.94 4.46 1.20
N PHE A 249 10.34 3.29 1.36
CA PHE A 249 8.91 3.10 1.17
C PHE A 249 8.03 3.90 2.12
N ALA A 250 8.42 4.02 3.40
CA ALA A 250 7.72 4.92 4.32
C ALA A 250 7.81 6.38 3.87
N VAL A 251 8.97 6.82 3.37
CA VAL A 251 9.14 8.18 2.81
C VAL A 251 8.29 8.37 1.55
N THR A 252 8.15 7.37 0.68
CA THR A 252 7.28 7.49 -0.51
C THR A 252 5.83 7.76 -0.17
N ALA A 253 5.33 7.24 0.96
CA ALA A 253 3.98 7.55 1.44
C ALA A 253 3.85 9.02 1.89
N MET A 254 4.93 9.65 2.37
CA MET A 254 4.92 11.06 2.77
C MET A 254 4.73 12.03 1.60
N VAL A 255 5.15 11.62 0.41
CA VAL A 255 5.06 12.47 -0.78
C VAL A 255 3.65 12.42 -1.38
N TYR A 256 2.73 11.58 -0.88
CA TYR A 256 1.40 11.38 -1.45
C TYR A 256 0.62 12.68 -1.69
N ASP A 257 0.59 13.58 -0.71
CA ASP A 257 -0.17 14.86 -0.80
C ASP A 257 0.53 15.90 -1.69
N VAL A 258 1.84 15.77 -1.91
CA VAL A 258 2.63 16.71 -2.72
C VAL A 258 2.55 16.35 -4.21
N VAL A 259 2.23 15.10 -4.53
CA VAL A 259 2.18 14.60 -5.91
C VAL A 259 0.86 14.97 -6.58
N GLY A 260 0.94 15.60 -7.76
CA GLY A 260 -0.22 15.90 -8.59
C GLY A 260 -1.00 14.66 -9.04
N ASP A 261 -2.30 14.81 -9.24
CA ASP A 261 -3.27 13.72 -9.49
C ASP A 261 -2.86 12.71 -10.57
N SER A 262 -2.26 13.18 -11.68
CA SER A 262 -1.85 12.31 -12.79
C SER A 262 -0.71 11.38 -12.40
N LEU A 263 0.31 11.90 -11.70
CA LEU A 263 1.44 11.12 -11.22
C LEU A 263 1.00 10.19 -10.08
N ARG A 264 0.08 10.64 -9.23
CA ARG A 264 -0.49 9.85 -8.13
C ARG A 264 -1.07 8.54 -8.66
N LYS A 265 -1.90 8.59 -9.70
CA LYS A 265 -2.51 7.40 -10.31
C LYS A 265 -1.47 6.40 -10.85
N ILE A 266 -0.33 6.86 -11.34
CA ILE A 266 0.74 5.99 -11.84
C ILE A 266 1.51 5.35 -10.67
N LEU A 267 1.86 6.14 -9.66
CA LEU A 267 2.62 5.68 -8.49
C LEU A 267 1.87 4.63 -7.66
N VAL A 268 0.54 4.72 -7.60
CA VAL A 268 -0.35 3.72 -6.96
C VAL A 268 -0.10 2.30 -7.49
N PHE A 269 0.20 2.14 -8.78
CA PHE A 269 0.46 0.83 -9.39
C PHE A 269 1.89 0.32 -9.22
N ILE A 270 2.81 1.17 -8.77
CA ILE A 270 4.23 0.83 -8.63
C ILE A 270 4.59 0.61 -7.16
N PHE A 271 4.15 1.51 -6.28
CA PHE A 271 4.53 1.52 -4.87
C PHE A 271 3.34 1.14 -3.97
N PRO A 272 3.36 -0.04 -3.31
CA PRO A 272 2.31 -0.46 -2.40
C PRO A 272 2.03 0.52 -1.23
N PRO A 273 3.03 1.17 -0.60
CA PRO A 273 2.81 2.16 0.47
C PRO A 273 1.97 3.36 0.01
N PHE A 274 2.07 3.70 -1.27
CA PHE A 274 1.33 4.80 -1.87
C PHE A 274 -0.15 4.45 -2.05
N SER A 275 -0.42 3.21 -2.46
CA SER A 275 -1.76 2.66 -2.65
C SER A 275 -2.54 2.51 -1.33
N ILE A 276 -1.90 2.03 -0.25
CA ILE A 276 -2.55 1.90 1.06
C ILE A 276 -2.84 3.26 1.71
N THR A 277 -1.94 4.23 1.53
CA THR A 277 -2.13 5.61 2.00
C THR A 277 -3.33 6.26 1.30
N GLY A 278 -3.43 6.12 -0.02
CA GLY A 278 -4.58 6.63 -0.79
C GLY A 278 -5.91 6.00 -0.37
N LEU A 279 -5.92 4.67 -0.18
CA LEU A 279 -7.11 3.95 0.29
C LEU A 279 -7.58 4.46 1.66
N LEU A 280 -6.66 4.66 2.60
CA LEU A 280 -6.98 5.17 3.94
C LEU A 280 -7.57 6.58 3.87
N ILE A 281 -6.96 7.49 3.10
CA ILE A 281 -7.46 8.86 2.92
C ILE A 281 -8.90 8.86 2.40
N GLU A 282 -9.20 8.05 1.39
CA GLU A 282 -10.54 8.01 0.79
C GLU A 282 -11.58 7.35 1.69
N LEU A 283 -11.21 6.33 2.47
CA LEU A 283 -12.10 5.76 3.49
C LEU A 283 -12.43 6.80 4.57
N TYR A 284 -11.46 7.61 4.95
CA TYR A 284 -11.67 8.72 5.89
C TYR A 284 -12.53 9.85 5.31
N ASP A 285 -12.37 10.18 4.03
CA ASP A 285 -13.23 11.15 3.36
C ASP A 285 -14.66 10.63 3.20
N SER A 286 -14.83 9.33 3.00
CA SER A 286 -16.14 8.68 2.99
C SER A 286 -16.82 8.76 4.36
N LEU A 287 -16.08 8.58 5.45
CA LEU A 287 -16.60 8.78 6.81
C LEU A 287 -17.07 10.21 7.07
N LYS A 288 -16.40 11.20 6.49
CA LYS A 288 -16.81 12.62 6.59
C LYS A 288 -18.02 12.95 5.74
N GLY A 289 -18.55 12.01 4.95
CA GLY A 289 -19.66 12.23 4.04
C GLY A 289 -19.28 13.01 2.78
N LYS A 290 -17.98 13.14 2.47
CA LYS A 290 -17.52 13.82 1.23
C LYS A 290 -17.76 12.98 -0.01
N ASN A 291 -17.61 11.66 0.10
CA ASN A 291 -17.69 10.74 -1.02
C ASN A 291 -18.61 9.55 -0.72
N ASN A 292 -19.53 9.25 -1.65
CA ASN A 292 -20.30 8.02 -1.63
C ASN A 292 -19.37 6.81 -1.89
N LEU A 293 -19.62 5.69 -1.21
CA LEU A 293 -18.88 4.42 -1.34
C LEU A 293 -19.15 3.73 -2.70
N ASN A 294 -18.79 4.38 -3.80
CA ASN A 294 -18.87 3.82 -5.13
C ASN A 294 -17.55 3.15 -5.48
N PHE A 295 -17.42 1.85 -5.21
CA PHE A 295 -16.19 1.09 -5.44
C PHE A 295 -15.62 1.25 -6.86
N PHE A 296 -16.49 1.32 -7.88
CA PHE A 296 -16.07 1.32 -9.30
C PHE A 296 -15.75 2.69 -9.90
N ASN A 297 -16.14 3.79 -9.25
CA ASN A 297 -15.96 5.13 -9.79
C ASN A 297 -15.32 6.11 -8.80
N SER A 298 -14.98 5.64 -7.60
CA SER A 298 -14.21 6.39 -6.61
C SER A 298 -12.75 5.96 -6.66
N GLY A 299 -11.85 6.80 -6.12
CA GLY A 299 -10.45 6.43 -6.02
C GLY A 299 -10.19 5.17 -5.17
N ILE A 300 -11.18 4.72 -4.37
CA ILE A 300 -11.06 3.51 -3.53
C ILE A 300 -10.80 2.30 -4.42
N GLY A 301 -11.49 2.21 -5.55
CA GLY A 301 -11.30 1.14 -6.53
C GLY A 301 -9.92 1.19 -7.19
N ILE A 302 -9.41 2.39 -7.51
CA ILE A 302 -8.09 2.56 -8.11
C ILE A 302 -7.00 2.13 -7.13
N ASN A 303 -7.11 2.52 -5.86
CA ASN A 303 -6.17 2.15 -4.82
C ASN A 303 -6.25 0.66 -4.48
N MET A 304 -7.44 0.05 -4.51
CA MET A 304 -7.57 -1.40 -4.32
C MET A 304 -6.98 -2.19 -5.50
N LEU A 305 -7.24 -1.73 -6.73
CA LEU A 305 -6.70 -2.34 -7.94
C LEU A 305 -5.17 -2.17 -7.99
N GLY A 306 -4.65 -1.01 -7.57
CA GLY A 306 -3.23 -0.77 -7.37
C GLY A 306 -2.56 -1.78 -6.44
N LEU A 307 -3.18 -2.07 -5.28
CA LEU A 307 -2.69 -3.09 -4.34
C LEU A 307 -2.70 -4.50 -4.94
N CYS A 308 -3.76 -4.87 -5.69
CA CYS A 308 -3.83 -6.16 -6.36
C CYS A 308 -2.73 -6.30 -7.44
N VAL A 309 -2.55 -5.27 -8.27
CA VAL A 309 -1.54 -5.23 -9.34
C VAL A 309 -0.13 -5.29 -8.76
N THR A 310 0.16 -4.50 -7.73
CA THR A 310 1.48 -4.50 -7.08
C THR A 310 1.77 -5.85 -6.44
N THR A 311 0.78 -6.50 -5.81
CA THR A 311 0.95 -7.84 -5.22
C THR A 311 1.35 -8.87 -6.29
N ILE A 312 0.66 -8.88 -7.44
CA ILE A 312 0.97 -9.77 -8.56
C ILE A 312 2.35 -9.45 -9.13
N LEU A 313 2.65 -8.16 -9.35
CA LEU A 313 3.91 -7.70 -9.91
C LEU A 313 5.09 -8.16 -9.04
N TYR A 314 5.05 -7.89 -7.73
CA TYR A 314 6.13 -8.29 -6.82
C TYR A 314 6.21 -9.80 -6.62
N PHE A 315 5.10 -10.53 -6.73
CA PHE A 315 5.12 -11.99 -6.70
C PHE A 315 5.88 -12.56 -7.92
N VAL A 316 5.57 -12.06 -9.12
CA VAL A 316 6.27 -12.45 -10.36
C VAL A 316 7.75 -12.08 -10.28
N LEU A 317 8.08 -10.88 -9.79
CA LEU A 317 9.47 -10.46 -9.58
C LEU A 317 10.20 -11.34 -8.55
N ALA A 318 9.55 -11.74 -7.47
CA ALA A 318 10.14 -12.62 -6.46
C ALA A 318 10.50 -13.99 -7.07
N ILE A 319 9.61 -14.58 -7.86
CA ILE A 319 9.87 -15.83 -8.59
C ILE A 319 11.01 -15.65 -9.59
N TYR A 320 11.01 -14.54 -10.32
CA TYR A 320 12.06 -14.22 -11.30
C TYR A 320 13.45 -14.13 -10.65
N VAL A 321 13.55 -13.41 -9.52
CA VAL A 321 14.80 -13.26 -8.76
C VAL A 321 15.25 -14.59 -8.16
N ASP A 322 14.34 -15.41 -7.64
CA ASP A 322 14.71 -16.72 -7.10
C ASP A 322 15.26 -17.66 -8.18
N ASN A 323 14.64 -17.67 -9.37
CA ASN A 323 15.10 -18.47 -10.50
C ASN A 323 16.53 -18.08 -10.95
N ILE A 324 16.86 -16.79 -10.95
CA ILE A 324 18.20 -16.31 -11.30
C ILE A 324 19.22 -16.72 -10.22
N THR A 325 18.84 -16.56 -8.96
CA THR A 325 19.80 -16.71 -7.85
C THR A 325 20.05 -18.17 -7.47
N SER A 326 19.01 -19.00 -7.52
CA SER A 326 19.10 -20.42 -7.17
C SER A 326 19.74 -21.26 -8.29
N GLY A 327 19.93 -20.71 -9.50
CA GLY A 327 20.59 -21.37 -10.65
C GLY A 327 19.88 -22.62 -11.20
N ASN A 328 18.87 -23.12 -10.51
CA ASN A 328 18.10 -24.30 -10.84
C ASN A 328 16.66 -23.92 -11.20
N LYS A 329 16.22 -24.30 -12.40
CA LYS A 329 14.88 -24.06 -12.97
C LYS A 329 13.82 -24.97 -12.33
N TYR A 330 13.66 -24.94 -11.01
CA TYR A 330 12.72 -25.84 -10.31
C TYR A 330 11.25 -25.45 -10.49
N ILE A 331 10.95 -24.18 -10.78
CA ILE A 331 9.57 -23.67 -10.72
C ILE A 331 8.79 -23.90 -12.04
N PHE A 332 9.48 -24.10 -13.17
CA PHE A 332 8.82 -24.27 -14.48
C PHE A 332 9.12 -25.58 -15.22
N THR A 333 9.93 -26.49 -14.67
CA THR A 333 10.20 -27.78 -15.32
C THR A 333 9.19 -28.82 -14.81
N PHE A 334 7.92 -28.69 -15.21
CA PHE A 334 6.85 -29.59 -14.74
C PHE A 334 6.88 -30.98 -15.38
N ASN A 335 7.80 -31.28 -16.29
CA ASN A 335 7.98 -32.63 -16.83
C ASN A 335 9.36 -32.74 -17.44
N ARG A 336 10.36 -33.13 -16.64
CA ARG A 336 11.42 -33.93 -17.24
C ARG A 336 10.96 -35.38 -17.07
N LYS A 337 10.39 -35.96 -18.13
CA LYS A 337 10.29 -37.42 -18.24
C LYS A 337 11.62 -37.96 -17.73
N LEU A 338 11.58 -38.76 -16.67
CA LEU A 338 12.69 -39.66 -16.33
C LEU A 338 13.01 -40.35 -17.65
N LYS A 339 14.18 -40.04 -18.22
CA LYS A 339 14.64 -40.71 -19.41
C LYS A 339 14.79 -42.16 -18.93
N ASP A 340 14.01 -43.06 -19.51
CA ASP A 340 14.09 -44.49 -19.20
C ASP A 340 15.57 -44.89 -19.18
N SER A 341 15.90 -45.73 -18.19
CA SER A 341 17.24 -46.28 -17.99
C SER A 341 17.88 -46.58 -19.35
N PRO A 342 19.12 -46.14 -19.64
CA PRO A 342 19.83 -46.74 -20.75
C PRO A 342 19.85 -48.25 -20.48
N ASP A 343 19.37 -49.02 -21.44
CA ASP A 343 19.38 -50.48 -21.39
C ASP A 343 20.80 -50.95 -21.04
N VAL A 344 20.87 -51.79 -20.02
CA VAL A 344 22.09 -52.26 -19.41
C VAL A 344 22.79 -53.23 -20.37
N GLU A 345 23.75 -52.73 -21.15
CA GLU A 345 24.82 -53.55 -21.77
C GLU A 345 26.05 -53.66 -20.86
N ALA A 346 25.97 -53.20 -19.60
CA ALA A 346 27.08 -53.15 -18.65
C ALA A 346 27.17 -54.36 -17.70
N GLU A 347 26.41 -55.44 -17.92
CA GLU A 347 26.40 -56.62 -17.04
C GLU A 347 27.73 -57.40 -17.01
N THR A 348 28.63 -57.20 -17.98
CA THR A 348 29.83 -58.04 -18.10
C THR A 348 31.11 -57.49 -17.46
N TYR A 349 31.17 -56.20 -17.09
CA TYR A 349 32.46 -55.59 -16.72
C TYR A 349 32.87 -55.76 -15.25
N PHE A 350 31.93 -55.98 -14.32
CA PHE A 350 32.22 -56.00 -12.87
C PHE A 350 31.88 -57.31 -12.16
N GLN A 351 31.48 -58.37 -12.88
CA GLN A 351 31.17 -59.66 -12.26
C GLN A 351 32.34 -60.28 -11.49
N GLN A 352 33.59 -59.88 -11.79
CA GLN A 352 34.78 -60.34 -11.08
C GLN A 352 35.08 -59.56 -9.79
N ASP A 353 34.49 -58.38 -9.61
CA ASP A 353 34.70 -57.50 -8.45
C ASP A 353 33.56 -57.60 -7.42
N ILE A 354 32.58 -58.47 -7.65
CA ILE A 354 31.50 -58.74 -6.69
C ILE A 354 32.08 -59.63 -5.59
N GLU A 355 32.31 -59.06 -4.40
CA GLU A 355 32.63 -59.86 -3.22
C GLU A 355 31.48 -60.84 -2.91
N GLU A 356 31.82 -62.09 -2.59
CA GLU A 356 30.82 -63.09 -2.22
C GLU A 356 30.08 -62.65 -0.94
N ASP A 357 28.75 -62.60 -1.01
CA ASP A 357 27.91 -62.24 0.13
C ASP A 357 27.85 -63.38 1.16
N PHE A 358 28.65 -63.25 2.22
CA PHE A 358 28.72 -64.21 3.32
C PHE A 358 27.39 -64.36 4.09
N HIS A 359 26.57 -63.30 4.14
CA HIS A 359 25.32 -63.29 4.89
C HIS A 359 24.19 -63.97 4.13
N GLU A 360 24.16 -63.84 2.80
CA GLU A 360 23.23 -64.56 1.93
C GLU A 360 23.45 -66.09 2.00
N LYS A 361 24.70 -66.53 2.11
CA LYS A 361 25.06 -67.95 2.30
C LYS A 361 24.59 -68.52 3.65
N ASN A 362 24.45 -67.67 4.66
CA ASN A 362 24.00 -68.03 6.01
C ASN A 362 22.48 -67.86 6.21
N ASN A 363 21.70 -67.58 5.14
CA ASN A 363 20.27 -67.30 5.19
C ASN A 363 19.88 -66.12 6.11
N GLU A 364 20.78 -65.15 6.29
CA GLU A 364 20.45 -63.93 7.02
C GLU A 364 19.65 -62.99 6.12
N LYS A 365 18.56 -62.41 6.66
CA LYS A 365 17.71 -61.49 5.89
C LYS A 365 18.35 -60.11 5.84
N SER A 366 18.58 -59.61 4.64
CA SER A 366 18.96 -58.22 4.44
C SER A 366 17.84 -57.28 4.91
N VAL A 367 18.22 -56.19 5.56
CA VAL A 367 17.28 -55.16 6.03
C VAL A 367 16.96 -54.19 4.90
N VAL A 368 17.96 -53.90 4.06
CA VAL A 368 17.84 -53.02 2.89
C VAL A 368 18.63 -53.63 1.73
N ASP A 369 17.99 -53.73 0.57
CA ASP A 369 18.59 -54.16 -0.69
C ASP A 369 18.40 -53.04 -1.71
N ILE A 370 19.52 -52.47 -2.17
CA ILE A 370 19.53 -51.37 -3.14
C ILE A 370 20.34 -51.85 -4.34
N SER A 371 19.70 -51.91 -5.51
CA SER A 371 20.32 -52.30 -6.77
C SER A 371 20.24 -51.19 -7.81
N GLY A 372 21.24 -51.12 -8.68
CA GLY A 372 21.22 -50.25 -9.86
C GLY A 372 21.35 -48.75 -9.57
N VAL A 373 22.13 -48.36 -8.55
CA VAL A 373 22.37 -46.93 -8.27
C VAL A 373 23.26 -46.34 -9.36
N TYR A 374 22.76 -45.31 -10.03
CA TYR A 374 23.52 -44.53 -11.01
C TYR A 374 23.47 -43.03 -10.69
N LYS A 375 24.57 -42.32 -10.97
CA LYS A 375 24.65 -40.86 -10.86
C LYS A 375 25.41 -40.27 -12.03
N ILE A 376 24.74 -39.41 -12.79
CA ILE A 376 25.26 -38.80 -14.01
C ILE A 376 25.52 -37.31 -13.75
N PHE A 377 26.72 -36.84 -14.08
CA PHE A 377 27.07 -35.42 -14.03
C PHE A 377 27.30 -34.85 -15.43
N LYS A 378 26.80 -33.64 -15.66
CA LYS A 378 27.09 -32.88 -16.88
C LYS A 378 28.45 -32.19 -16.76
N LYS A 379 29.31 -32.40 -17.76
CA LYS A 379 30.63 -31.77 -17.85
C LYS A 379 30.45 -30.26 -18.09
N LYS A 380 30.96 -29.42 -17.19
CA LYS A 380 31.06 -27.97 -17.43
C LYS A 380 32.09 -27.74 -18.55
N THR A 381 31.66 -27.16 -19.67
CA THR A 381 32.55 -26.66 -20.74
C THR A 381 33.54 -25.67 -20.15
N GLY A 382 34.81 -26.07 -19.97
CA GLY A 382 35.89 -25.15 -19.61
C GLY A 382 37.02 -25.69 -18.72
N SER A 383 36.94 -26.88 -18.14
CA SER A 383 38.05 -27.43 -17.33
C SER A 383 38.86 -28.46 -18.12
N LYS A 384 40.08 -28.09 -18.53
CA LYS A 384 41.15 -29.03 -18.86
C LYS A 384 41.79 -29.45 -17.53
N MET A 385 41.70 -30.72 -17.17
CA MET A 385 42.57 -31.32 -16.17
C MET A 385 43.29 -32.53 -16.76
N THR A 386 44.51 -32.68 -16.29
CA THR A 386 45.65 -33.43 -16.81
C THR A 386 45.42 -34.94 -16.89
N SER A 387 45.88 -35.47 -18.02
CA SER A 387 46.07 -36.88 -18.38
C SER A 387 46.88 -37.64 -17.33
N ALA A 388 46.22 -38.52 -16.57
CA ALA A 388 46.88 -39.59 -15.81
C ALA A 388 46.02 -40.85 -15.59
N ALA A 389 44.80 -40.94 -16.13
CA ALA A 389 43.91 -42.10 -15.95
C ALA A 389 43.16 -42.44 -17.25
N GLU A 390 43.89 -42.43 -18.38
CA GLU A 390 43.32 -42.66 -19.72
C GLU A 390 43.36 -44.12 -20.18
N ASN A 391 43.62 -45.07 -19.28
CA ASN A 391 43.53 -46.48 -19.63
C ASN A 391 42.30 -47.08 -18.95
N ASN A 392 41.30 -47.43 -19.76
CA ASN A 392 40.23 -48.41 -19.52
C ASN A 392 38.77 -47.90 -19.49
N ILE A 393 38.39 -46.88 -20.25
CA ILE A 393 36.96 -46.71 -20.59
C ILE A 393 36.83 -46.27 -22.05
N GLU A 394 36.83 -47.25 -22.96
CA GLU A 394 36.37 -47.03 -24.32
C GLU A 394 34.85 -47.20 -24.41
N SER A 395 34.24 -46.19 -25.05
CA SER A 395 32.92 -46.18 -25.69
C SER A 395 31.67 -46.17 -24.80
N PHE A 396 30.98 -45.03 -24.74
CA PHE A 396 29.62 -44.87 -25.26
C PHE A 396 29.26 -43.37 -25.43
N ASN A 397 28.46 -43.06 -26.45
CA ASN A 397 28.17 -41.73 -26.99
C ASN A 397 27.31 -40.85 -26.06
N ASP A 398 27.93 -39.93 -25.32
CA ASP A 398 27.42 -38.56 -25.12
C ASP A 398 28.56 -37.69 -24.55
N LYS A 399 29.21 -36.88 -25.40
CA LYS A 399 30.46 -36.15 -25.09
C LYS A 399 30.40 -35.14 -23.91
N ASN A 400 29.24 -34.99 -23.28
CA ASN A 400 28.98 -33.97 -22.26
C ASN A 400 28.54 -34.54 -20.90
N GLU A 401 28.47 -35.86 -20.73
CA GLU A 401 28.04 -36.48 -19.47
C GLU A 401 29.08 -37.53 -19.03
N PHE A 402 29.35 -37.62 -17.73
CA PHE A 402 30.15 -38.71 -17.16
C PHE A 402 29.38 -39.37 -16.02
N PHE A 403 29.48 -40.69 -15.93
CA PHE A 403 28.95 -41.47 -14.82
C PHE A 403 29.89 -41.33 -13.63
N ALA A 404 29.40 -40.75 -12.53
CA ALA A 404 30.16 -40.71 -11.27
C ALA A 404 29.92 -41.96 -10.43
N VAL A 405 28.75 -42.58 -10.59
CA VAL A 405 28.40 -43.88 -9.99
C VAL A 405 27.69 -44.65 -11.09
N ASN A 406 28.18 -45.85 -11.40
CA ASN A 406 27.60 -46.70 -12.44
C ASN A 406 27.27 -48.07 -11.84
N ASN A 407 25.98 -48.38 -11.76
CA ASN A 407 25.45 -49.69 -11.38
C ASN A 407 25.91 -50.21 -10.00
N VAL A 408 26.00 -49.34 -8.99
CA VAL A 408 26.34 -49.77 -7.63
C VAL A 408 25.14 -50.44 -6.98
N SER A 409 25.35 -51.65 -6.48
CA SER A 409 24.35 -52.43 -5.76
C SER A 409 24.95 -52.86 -4.42
N PHE A 410 24.19 -52.75 -3.34
CA PHE A 410 24.64 -53.19 -2.01
C PHE A 410 23.46 -53.64 -1.15
N LYS A 411 23.74 -54.59 -0.26
CA LYS A 411 22.83 -55.09 0.77
C LYS A 411 23.33 -54.64 2.13
N VAL A 412 22.41 -54.32 3.04
CA VAL A 412 22.73 -53.93 4.42
C VAL A 412 22.11 -54.94 5.38
N TYR A 413 22.94 -55.51 6.26
CA TYR A 413 22.51 -56.49 7.27
C TYR A 413 22.34 -55.87 8.66
N GLN A 414 21.63 -56.57 9.53
CA GLN A 414 21.30 -56.10 10.86
C GLN A 414 22.57 -56.08 11.76
N ASN A 415 22.87 -54.92 12.36
CA ASN A 415 24.08 -54.61 13.16
C ASN A 415 25.36 -54.26 12.38
N GLU A 416 25.26 -54.00 11.07
CA GLU A 416 26.38 -53.46 10.29
C GLU A 416 26.30 -51.93 10.16
N ILE A 417 27.46 -51.28 10.19
CA ILE A 417 27.58 -49.86 9.84
C ILE A 417 28.05 -49.80 8.39
N PHE A 418 27.14 -49.43 7.49
CA PHE A 418 27.47 -49.26 6.09
C PHE A 418 28.15 -47.90 5.86
N GLY A 419 29.34 -47.92 5.26
CA GLY A 419 30.10 -46.73 4.89
C GLY A 419 30.54 -46.80 3.43
N ILE A 420 30.18 -45.79 2.63
CA ILE A 420 30.70 -45.61 1.27
C ILE A 420 31.96 -44.75 1.39
N LEU A 421 33.11 -45.28 0.97
CA LEU A 421 34.40 -44.58 0.95
C LEU A 421 34.62 -43.81 -0.35
#